data_AF-A0A2R6P0L1-F1
#
_entry.id   AF-A0A2R6P0L1-F1
#
_cell.length_a   1.000
_cell.length_b   1.000
_cell.length_c   1.000
_cell.angle_alpha   90.00
_cell.angle_beta   90.00
_cell.angle_gamma   90.00
#
_symmetry.space_group_name_H-M   'P 1'
#
loop_
_entity.id
_entity.type
_entity.pdbx_description
1 polymer ?
#
loop_
_entity_poly.entity_id
_entity_poly.type
_entity_poly.pdbx_seq_one_letter_code
_entity_poly.pdbx_strand_id
1 'polypeptide(L)'
;MSKYRIMWSTALLLLFVPLASSTPLQTRKWDDFEVKHAWTDAPHGWKCHGPAPEDHVLDMRIALKQDRFDDLVAALYEVSDPSHQKYGQHLSKQEVDELVAPHPNSVETVDSWLAAHGIDLGLVQRMNGGSWLTVPVKVEQASRMLNTTYSIFQHDSTSEYIVRTTSYSLPTILHDHIGVVSPTTYFSTMRSMRTTSFLQPHIKPLDNDIDTAAKLVDPGSLATVPSSCSTTITPACLRALYNSTTYVPKATATNKLGIAGYLEEFANNADLQTFFKKFRTDAVGGTFQTVQVNGGGNDQTDPGVEANLDIQYAEGISFPTPNIYYSTGGSPPFTPDSETPTNTNEPYLDWLNFILAQTTVPQTFT
;
A
#
# COMPACT_ATOMS: atom_id res chain seq x y z
N MET A 1 -7.64 -57.88 89.54
CA MET A 1 -8.30 -56.58 89.28
C MET A 1 -7.22 -55.52 89.06
N SER A 2 -6.39 -55.61 88.02
CA SER A 2 -6.54 -54.99 86.69
C SER A 2 -7.23 -53.61 86.67
N LYS A 3 -6.46 -52.56 86.38
CA LYS A 3 -6.83 -51.43 85.51
C LYS A 3 -5.57 -50.67 85.08
N TYR A 4 -5.06 -51.02 83.90
CA TYR A 4 -4.14 -50.23 83.10
C TYR A 4 -4.88 -48.99 82.56
N ARG A 5 -4.28 -47.81 82.66
CA ARG A 5 -4.69 -46.60 81.91
C ARG A 5 -3.87 -46.55 80.63
N ILE A 6 -4.53 -46.68 79.48
CA ILE A 6 -3.94 -46.52 78.15
C ILE A 6 -4.42 -45.20 77.55
N MET A 7 -3.46 -44.46 76.99
CA MET A 7 -3.54 -43.17 76.31
C MET A 7 -4.48 -43.20 75.09
N TRP A 8 -5.13 -42.06 74.80
CA TRP A 8 -5.65 -41.76 73.48
C TRP A 8 -5.18 -40.34 73.09
N SER A 9 -4.12 -40.27 72.28
CA SER A 9 -3.75 -39.07 71.53
C SER A 9 -4.45 -39.11 70.18
N THR A 10 -5.31 -38.14 69.91
CA THR A 10 -5.94 -37.94 68.60
C THR A 10 -4.92 -37.31 67.64
N ALA A 11 -4.38 -38.11 66.72
CA ALA A 11 -3.63 -37.61 65.57
C ALA A 11 -4.58 -37.43 64.38
N LEU A 12 -4.77 -36.18 63.96
CA LEU A 12 -5.52 -35.80 62.76
C LEU A 12 -4.58 -35.95 61.55
N LEU A 13 -4.83 -36.94 60.68
CA LEU A 13 -4.12 -37.11 59.41
C LEU A 13 -4.80 -36.23 58.35
N LEU A 14 -4.19 -35.07 58.04
CA LEU A 14 -4.54 -34.26 56.88
C LEU A 14 -3.91 -34.87 55.63
N LEU A 15 -4.72 -35.52 54.80
CA LEU A 15 -4.36 -35.95 53.45
C LEU A 15 -4.28 -34.72 52.54
N PHE A 16 -3.06 -34.28 52.22
CA PHE A 16 -2.82 -33.36 51.10
C PHE A 16 -2.94 -34.15 49.79
N VAL A 17 -4.04 -33.97 49.07
CA VAL A 17 -4.16 -34.36 47.66
C VAL A 17 -3.53 -33.23 46.84
N PRO A 18 -2.47 -33.45 46.05
CA PRO A 18 -2.03 -32.45 45.10
C PRO A 18 -3.08 -32.36 43.99
N LEU A 19 -3.80 -31.24 43.95
CA LEU A 19 -4.50 -30.79 42.76
C LEU A 19 -3.43 -30.57 41.68
N ALA A 20 -3.25 -31.57 40.82
CA ALA A 20 -2.54 -31.39 39.58
C ALA A 20 -3.37 -30.42 38.72
N SER A 21 -2.97 -29.14 38.73
CA SER A 21 -3.44 -28.17 37.75
C SER A 21 -2.95 -28.64 36.38
N SER A 22 -3.77 -29.41 35.69
CA SER A 22 -3.55 -29.70 34.27
C SER A 22 -3.68 -28.37 33.53
N THR A 23 -2.55 -27.85 33.03
CA THR A 23 -2.56 -26.83 31.98
C THR A 23 -3.42 -27.35 30.83
N PRO A 24 -4.37 -26.56 30.31
CA PRO A 24 -5.33 -27.05 29.34
C PRO A 24 -4.60 -27.41 28.04
N LEU A 25 -5.12 -28.41 27.32
CA LEU A 25 -4.69 -28.91 26.00
C LEU A 25 -4.53 -27.84 24.88
N GLN A 26 -4.74 -26.56 25.17
CA GLN A 26 -4.58 -25.44 24.24
C GLN A 26 -3.12 -25.18 23.85
N THR A 27 -2.13 -25.45 24.71
CA THR A 27 -0.72 -25.21 24.34
C THR A 27 -0.29 -26.07 23.16
N ARG A 28 -0.73 -27.34 23.10
CA ARG A 28 -0.42 -28.23 21.97
C ARG A 28 -1.04 -27.82 20.64
N LYS A 29 -2.06 -26.96 20.63
CA LYS A 29 -2.77 -26.61 19.38
C LYS A 29 -1.89 -25.81 18.41
N TRP A 30 -0.87 -25.12 18.92
CA TRP A 30 -0.03 -24.21 18.14
C TRP A 30 1.44 -24.63 18.08
N ASP A 31 1.77 -25.83 18.54
CA ASP A 31 3.15 -26.32 18.63
C ASP A 31 3.59 -27.08 17.36
N ASP A 32 2.67 -27.33 16.40
CA ASP A 32 2.88 -28.11 15.18
C ASP A 32 3.28 -27.23 13.98
N PHE A 33 4.48 -26.64 14.07
CA PHE A 33 4.98 -25.72 13.05
C PHE A 33 5.39 -26.41 11.74
N GLU A 34 4.92 -25.86 10.63
CA GLU A 34 5.39 -26.14 9.28
C GLU A 34 5.87 -24.86 8.59
N VAL A 35 6.93 -24.98 7.78
CA VAL A 35 7.53 -23.85 7.07
C VAL A 35 6.52 -23.27 6.07
N LYS A 36 6.15 -22.00 6.24
CA LYS A 36 5.24 -21.30 5.33
C LYS A 36 5.97 -20.73 4.12
N HIS A 37 7.16 -20.18 4.35
CA HIS A 37 8.02 -19.69 3.30
C HIS A 37 9.48 -19.64 3.78
N ALA A 38 10.42 -19.94 2.88
CA ALA A 38 11.85 -19.87 3.16
C ALA A 38 12.64 -19.52 1.90
N TRP A 39 13.66 -18.70 2.07
CA TRP A 39 14.75 -18.53 1.12
C TRP A 39 15.93 -19.40 1.56
N THR A 40 16.64 -19.98 0.59
CA THR A 40 17.88 -20.71 0.85
C THR A 40 18.96 -19.77 1.38
N ASP A 41 19.06 -18.58 0.81
CA ASP A 41 20.00 -17.53 1.17
C ASP A 41 19.30 -16.17 1.17
N ALA A 42 19.92 -15.16 1.79
CA ALA A 42 19.44 -13.79 1.65
C ALA A 42 19.37 -13.40 0.16
N PRO A 43 18.28 -12.75 -0.31
CA PRO A 43 18.19 -12.30 -1.68
C PRO A 43 19.38 -11.42 -2.10
N HIS A 44 19.73 -11.48 -3.38
CA HIS A 44 20.89 -10.77 -3.91
C HIS A 44 20.85 -9.28 -3.53
N GLY A 45 22.00 -8.77 -3.08
CA GLY A 45 22.16 -7.39 -2.62
C GLY A 45 21.92 -7.21 -1.12
N TRP A 46 21.38 -8.19 -0.40
CA TRP A 46 21.21 -8.12 1.06
C TRP A 46 22.23 -9.00 1.79
N LYS A 47 22.85 -8.44 2.83
CA LYS A 47 23.74 -9.16 3.73
C LYS A 47 23.23 -9.10 5.16
N CYS A 48 23.30 -10.22 5.86
CA CYS A 48 22.98 -10.26 7.28
C CYS A 48 24.02 -9.43 8.06
N HIS A 49 23.57 -8.41 8.77
CA HIS A 49 24.40 -7.52 9.58
C HIS A 49 24.49 -8.00 11.04
N GLY A 50 23.40 -8.58 11.56
CA GLY A 50 23.35 -9.10 12.93
C GLY A 50 21.94 -9.42 13.41
N PRO A 51 21.78 -9.90 14.65
CA PRO A 51 20.46 -10.17 15.23
C PRO A 51 19.67 -8.87 15.42
N ALA A 52 18.35 -8.93 15.24
CA ALA A 52 17.47 -7.79 15.52
C ALA A 52 17.23 -7.65 17.04
N PRO A 53 17.13 -6.42 17.59
CA PRO A 53 16.78 -6.21 18.99
C PRO A 53 15.42 -6.82 19.33
N GLU A 54 15.36 -7.57 20.43
CA GLU A 54 14.16 -8.28 20.88
C GLU A 54 12.95 -7.36 21.14
N ASP A 55 13.21 -6.12 21.56
CA ASP A 55 12.23 -5.09 21.90
C ASP A 55 11.81 -4.23 20.70
N HIS A 56 12.45 -4.36 19.54
CA HIS A 56 12.06 -3.67 18.32
C HIS A 56 10.62 -4.07 17.94
N VAL A 57 9.77 -3.07 17.72
CA VAL A 57 8.36 -3.27 17.38
C VAL A 57 8.20 -3.30 15.86
N LEU A 58 7.59 -4.38 15.38
CA LEU A 58 7.19 -4.57 14.00
C LEU A 58 5.70 -4.27 13.87
N ASP A 59 5.31 -3.50 12.87
CA ASP A 59 3.92 -3.43 12.43
C ASP A 59 3.61 -4.68 11.60
N MET A 60 3.23 -5.75 12.29
CA MET A 60 2.96 -7.05 11.68
C MET A 60 1.64 -7.01 10.92
N ARG A 61 1.70 -7.26 9.62
CA ARG A 61 0.58 -7.37 8.69
C ARG A 61 0.33 -8.84 8.36
N ILE A 62 -0.89 -9.30 8.58
CA ILE A 62 -1.30 -10.69 8.38
C ILE A 62 -2.45 -10.69 7.39
N ALA A 63 -2.24 -11.28 6.21
CA ALA A 63 -3.29 -11.48 5.23
C ALA A 63 -3.96 -12.83 5.45
N LEU A 64 -5.25 -12.80 5.74
CA LEU A 64 -6.09 -13.98 5.77
C LEU A 64 -6.47 -14.35 4.33
N LYS A 65 -6.65 -15.65 4.07
CA LYS A 65 -7.19 -16.09 2.79
C LYS A 65 -8.62 -15.55 2.63
N GLN A 66 -8.85 -14.93 1.49
CA GLN A 66 -10.15 -14.40 1.08
C GLN A 66 -11.06 -15.57 0.69
N ASP A 67 -12.32 -15.54 1.11
CA ASP A 67 -13.22 -16.71 0.99
C ASP A 67 -13.67 -16.94 -0.46
N ARG A 68 -14.20 -15.89 -1.12
CA ARG A 68 -14.83 -15.97 -2.43
C ARG A 68 -14.01 -15.26 -3.51
N PHE A 69 -12.69 -15.48 -3.51
CA PHE A 69 -11.79 -14.81 -4.45
C PHE A 69 -12.07 -15.17 -5.91
N ASP A 70 -12.43 -16.43 -6.19
CA ASP A 70 -12.79 -16.86 -7.55
C ASP A 70 -14.04 -16.13 -8.06
N ASP A 71 -15.02 -15.85 -7.18
CA ASP A 71 -16.21 -15.06 -7.52
C ASP A 71 -15.84 -13.60 -7.82
N LEU A 72 -14.88 -13.02 -7.09
CA LEU A 72 -14.36 -11.68 -7.38
C LEU A 72 -13.68 -11.64 -8.75
N VAL A 73 -12.86 -12.65 -9.07
CA VAL A 73 -12.19 -12.76 -10.38
C VAL A 73 -13.23 -12.95 -11.50
N ALA A 74 -14.22 -13.80 -11.30
CA ALA A 74 -15.31 -14.00 -12.26
C ALA A 74 -16.08 -12.68 -12.50
N ALA A 75 -16.47 -11.98 -11.42
CA ALA A 75 -17.13 -10.69 -11.52
C ALA A 75 -16.29 -9.65 -12.27
N LEU A 76 -14.97 -9.59 -12.02
CA LEU A 76 -14.05 -8.71 -12.74
C LEU A 76 -14.09 -8.96 -14.25
N TYR A 77 -14.06 -10.23 -14.68
CA TYR A 77 -14.13 -10.57 -16.10
C TYR A 77 -15.50 -10.22 -16.71
N GLU A 78 -16.58 -10.55 -16.00
CA GLU A 78 -17.96 -10.28 -16.44
C GLU A 78 -18.27 -8.79 -16.62
N VAL A 79 -17.70 -7.92 -15.77
CA VAL A 79 -17.92 -6.46 -15.86
C VAL A 79 -16.95 -5.77 -16.82
N SER A 80 -15.85 -6.44 -17.18
CA SER A 80 -14.81 -5.88 -18.06
C SER A 80 -14.92 -6.34 -19.52
N ASP A 81 -15.68 -7.39 -19.81
CA ASP A 81 -15.92 -7.88 -21.18
C ASP A 81 -17.04 -7.06 -21.88
N PRO A 82 -16.74 -6.29 -22.94
CA PRO A 82 -17.72 -5.48 -23.67
C PRO A 82 -18.89 -6.28 -24.30
N SER A 83 -18.72 -7.59 -24.48
CA SER A 83 -19.75 -8.48 -25.02
C SER A 83 -20.65 -9.09 -23.95
N HIS A 84 -20.25 -9.00 -22.69
CA HIS A 84 -21.00 -9.57 -21.57
C HIS A 84 -22.11 -8.62 -21.09
N GLN A 85 -23.24 -9.18 -20.63
CA GLN A 85 -24.41 -8.38 -20.23
C GLN A 85 -24.14 -7.47 -19.02
N LYS A 86 -23.16 -7.82 -18.19
CA LYS A 86 -22.74 -7.04 -17.01
C LYS A 86 -21.65 -6.00 -17.32
N TYR A 87 -21.26 -5.81 -18.58
CA TYR A 87 -20.23 -4.84 -18.93
C TYR A 87 -20.49 -3.46 -18.32
N GLY A 88 -19.49 -2.91 -17.61
CA GLY A 88 -19.56 -1.61 -16.93
C GLY A 88 -20.38 -1.59 -15.63
N GLN A 89 -21.01 -2.70 -15.23
CA GLN A 89 -21.76 -2.82 -13.96
C GLN A 89 -20.81 -3.21 -12.82
N HIS A 90 -19.84 -2.34 -12.53
CA HIS A 90 -18.82 -2.57 -11.51
C HIS A 90 -19.43 -2.76 -10.11
N LEU A 91 -18.78 -3.58 -9.30
CA LEU A 91 -19.16 -3.81 -7.91
C LEU A 91 -18.93 -2.55 -7.06
N SER A 92 -19.81 -2.33 -6.10
CA SER A 92 -19.58 -1.38 -5.01
C SER A 92 -18.47 -1.88 -4.07
N LYS A 93 -17.89 -0.97 -3.28
CA LYS A 93 -16.91 -1.32 -2.24
C LYS A 93 -17.46 -2.39 -1.29
N GLN A 94 -18.73 -2.29 -0.89
CA GLN A 94 -19.33 -3.26 0.04
C GLN A 94 -19.42 -4.65 -0.59
N GLU A 95 -19.88 -4.76 -1.84
CA GLU A 95 -19.95 -6.04 -2.54
C GLU A 95 -18.56 -6.67 -2.70
N VAL A 96 -17.52 -5.87 -2.98
CA VAL A 96 -16.14 -6.35 -3.00
C VAL A 96 -15.71 -6.83 -1.61
N ASP A 97 -15.92 -6.03 -0.56
CA ASP A 97 -15.58 -6.37 0.82
C ASP A 97 -16.24 -7.68 1.27
N GLU A 98 -17.49 -7.95 0.85
CA GLU A 98 -18.21 -9.20 1.12
C GLU A 98 -17.60 -10.41 0.40
N LEU A 99 -17.10 -10.25 -0.82
CA LEU A 99 -16.43 -11.33 -1.57
C LEU A 99 -15.04 -11.65 -1.00
N VAL A 100 -14.32 -10.62 -0.54
CA VAL A 100 -12.95 -10.78 -0.02
C VAL A 100 -12.88 -11.05 1.47
N ALA A 101 -13.99 -10.90 2.20
CA ALA A 101 -14.04 -11.23 3.62
C ALA A 101 -13.54 -12.67 3.85
N PRO A 102 -12.66 -12.91 4.84
CA PRO A 102 -12.25 -14.26 5.19
C PRO A 102 -13.42 -15.06 5.74
N HIS A 103 -13.39 -16.38 5.53
CA HIS A 103 -14.37 -17.27 6.14
C HIS A 103 -14.38 -17.12 7.68
N PRO A 104 -15.53 -17.14 8.37
CA PRO A 104 -15.61 -16.96 9.82
C PRO A 104 -14.70 -17.90 10.63
N ASN A 105 -14.56 -19.15 10.17
CA ASN A 105 -13.62 -20.12 10.77
C ASN A 105 -12.15 -19.66 10.69
N SER A 106 -11.73 -19.02 9.59
CA SER A 106 -10.39 -18.44 9.46
C SER A 106 -10.18 -17.31 10.45
N VAL A 107 -11.19 -16.45 10.61
CA VAL A 107 -11.16 -15.34 11.59
C VAL A 107 -11.02 -15.90 13.01
N GLU A 108 -11.89 -16.81 13.42
CA GLU A 108 -11.86 -17.40 14.77
C GLU A 108 -10.55 -18.14 15.06
N THR A 109 -10.04 -18.88 14.08
CA THR A 109 -8.79 -19.65 14.23
C THR A 109 -7.58 -18.73 14.38
N VAL A 110 -7.48 -17.68 13.55
CA VAL A 110 -6.40 -16.70 13.64
C VAL A 110 -6.50 -15.88 14.93
N ASP A 111 -7.70 -15.45 15.32
CA ASP A 111 -7.91 -14.69 16.56
C ASP A 111 -7.53 -15.50 17.80
N SER A 112 -7.88 -16.79 17.82
CA SER A 112 -7.48 -17.71 18.88
C SER A 112 -5.96 -17.88 18.96
N TRP A 113 -5.28 -17.91 17.81
CA TRP A 113 -3.82 -17.99 17.74
C TRP A 113 -3.15 -16.70 18.23
N LEU A 114 -3.62 -15.54 17.77
CA LEU A 114 -3.14 -14.24 18.23
C LEU A 114 -3.30 -14.08 19.76
N ALA A 115 -4.48 -14.41 20.29
CA ALA A 115 -4.76 -14.35 21.72
C ALA A 115 -3.87 -15.31 22.53
N ALA A 116 -3.60 -16.53 22.02
CA ALA A 116 -2.70 -17.48 22.67
C ALA A 116 -1.25 -16.96 22.78
N HIS A 117 -0.85 -16.07 21.88
CA HIS A 117 0.44 -15.37 21.94
C HIS A 117 0.38 -14.02 22.67
N GLY A 118 -0.71 -13.74 23.39
CA GLY A 118 -0.84 -12.55 24.23
C GLY A 118 -1.13 -11.25 23.46
N ILE A 119 -1.61 -11.34 22.23
CA ILE A 119 -2.07 -10.18 21.46
C ILE A 119 -3.49 -9.82 21.90
N ASP A 120 -3.69 -8.56 22.28
CA ASP A 120 -5.02 -8.02 22.53
C ASP A 120 -5.75 -7.81 21.21
N LEU A 121 -6.82 -8.58 21.01
CA LEU A 121 -7.67 -8.50 19.81
C LEU A 121 -8.33 -7.13 19.66
N GLY A 122 -8.49 -6.35 20.74
CA GLY A 122 -8.99 -4.98 20.70
C GLY A 122 -8.04 -3.99 20.02
N LEU A 123 -6.76 -4.32 19.90
CA LEU A 123 -5.74 -3.50 19.22
C LEU A 123 -5.50 -3.91 17.76
N VAL A 124 -6.12 -5.00 17.30
CA VAL A 124 -5.95 -5.49 15.94
C VAL A 124 -6.76 -4.63 14.97
N GLN A 125 -6.06 -3.91 14.10
CA GLN A 125 -6.70 -3.13 13.04
C GLN A 125 -7.04 -4.03 11.86
N ARG A 126 -8.26 -3.92 11.34
CA ARG A 126 -8.77 -4.74 10.22
C ARG A 126 -9.07 -3.87 9.01
N MET A 127 -8.62 -4.30 7.84
CA MET A 127 -8.84 -3.62 6.55
C MET A 127 -9.38 -4.59 5.50
N ASN A 128 -9.98 -4.06 4.44
CA ASN A 128 -10.44 -4.80 3.24
C ASN A 128 -11.35 -6.00 3.58
N GLY A 129 -12.53 -5.72 4.11
CA GLY A 129 -13.45 -6.78 4.58
C GLY A 129 -12.93 -7.62 5.75
N GLY A 130 -11.83 -7.19 6.39
CA GLY A 130 -11.16 -7.94 7.47
C GLY A 130 -10.14 -8.96 7.00
N SER A 131 -9.80 -8.97 5.70
CA SER A 131 -8.78 -9.87 5.14
C SER A 131 -7.36 -9.49 5.50
N TRP A 132 -7.13 -8.25 5.94
CA TRP A 132 -5.83 -7.79 6.43
C TRP A 132 -5.91 -7.36 7.89
N LEU A 133 -5.02 -7.91 8.70
CA LEU A 133 -4.81 -7.52 10.09
C LEU A 133 -3.50 -6.77 10.22
N THR A 134 -3.49 -5.68 10.97
CA THR A 134 -2.27 -4.98 11.40
C THR A 134 -2.20 -5.01 12.92
N VAL A 135 -1.07 -5.47 13.45
CA VAL A 135 -0.82 -5.57 14.89
C VAL A 135 0.63 -5.21 15.21
N PRO A 136 0.89 -4.32 16.20
CA PRO A 136 2.25 -4.07 16.68
C PRO A 136 2.75 -5.26 17.50
N VAL A 137 3.88 -5.85 17.10
CA VAL A 137 4.47 -7.05 17.72
C VAL A 137 5.96 -6.86 17.91
N LYS A 138 6.49 -7.17 19.10
CA LYS A 138 7.94 -7.15 19.35
C LYS A 138 8.64 -8.30 18.61
N VAL A 139 9.89 -8.09 18.19
CA VAL A 139 10.71 -9.14 17.54
C VAL A 139 10.73 -10.44 18.35
N GLU A 140 10.86 -10.38 19.67
CA GLU A 140 10.84 -11.57 20.54
C GLU A 140 9.50 -12.34 20.45
N GLN A 141 8.38 -11.61 20.39
CA GLN A 141 7.05 -12.20 20.29
C GLN A 141 6.81 -12.75 18.88
N ALA A 142 7.20 -12.01 17.84
CA ALA A 142 7.11 -12.45 16.44
C ALA A 142 7.94 -13.71 16.17
N SER A 143 9.16 -13.77 16.73
CA SER A 143 10.06 -14.93 16.62
C SER A 143 9.43 -16.20 17.20
N ARG A 144 8.73 -16.08 18.34
CA ARG A 144 7.97 -17.18 18.96
C ARG A 144 6.73 -17.57 18.16
N MET A 145 5.95 -16.59 17.72
CA MET A 145 4.72 -16.81 16.95
C MET A 145 4.95 -17.50 15.60
N LEU A 146 6.06 -17.17 14.95
CA LEU A 146 6.36 -17.61 13.58
C LEU A 146 7.49 -18.65 13.52
N ASN A 147 7.93 -19.15 14.69
CA ASN A 147 9.06 -20.06 14.86
C ASN A 147 10.25 -19.70 13.93
N THR A 148 10.78 -18.49 14.14
CA THR A 148 11.79 -17.87 13.28
C THR A 148 12.77 -17.03 14.10
N THR A 149 13.85 -16.59 13.45
CA THR A 149 14.81 -15.62 13.98
C THR A 149 14.86 -14.40 13.09
N TYR A 150 14.57 -13.23 13.64
CA TYR A 150 14.76 -11.97 12.92
C TYR A 150 16.20 -11.48 12.99
N SER A 151 16.66 -10.89 11.90
CA SER A 151 17.98 -10.28 11.78
C SER A 151 17.85 -8.93 11.09
N ILE A 152 18.83 -8.07 11.35
CA ILE A 152 19.05 -6.85 10.58
C ILE A 152 19.81 -7.25 9.31
N PHE A 153 19.28 -6.88 8.16
CA PHE A 153 19.95 -7.02 6.87
C PHE A 153 20.33 -5.65 6.35
N GLN A 154 21.55 -5.54 5.81
CA GLN A 154 22.06 -4.36 5.15
C GLN A 154 22.11 -4.60 3.64
N HIS A 155 21.68 -3.63 2.84
CA HIS A 155 21.79 -3.73 1.39
C HIS A 155 23.11 -3.15 0.87
N ASP A 156 23.81 -3.93 0.04
CA ASP A 156 25.20 -3.70 -0.37
C ASP A 156 25.44 -2.40 -1.12
N SER A 157 24.47 -1.95 -1.94
CA SER A 157 24.63 -0.75 -2.76
C SER A 157 23.89 0.47 -2.23
N THR A 158 23.09 0.33 -1.17
CA THR A 158 22.33 1.44 -0.58
C THR A 158 22.77 1.77 0.84
N SER A 159 23.44 0.83 1.52
CA SER A 159 23.65 0.88 2.97
C SER A 159 22.36 0.87 3.81
N GLU A 160 21.19 0.61 3.22
CA GLU A 160 19.89 0.56 3.92
C GLU A 160 19.82 -0.66 4.83
N TYR A 161 19.20 -0.50 6.01
CA TYR A 161 18.99 -1.57 6.98
C TYR A 161 17.50 -1.91 7.12
N ILE A 162 17.18 -3.21 7.10
CA ILE A 162 15.82 -3.71 7.35
C ILE A 162 15.82 -4.86 8.36
N VAL A 163 14.75 -4.98 9.15
CA VAL A 163 14.52 -6.13 10.05
C VAL A 163 13.69 -7.17 9.32
N ARG A 164 14.27 -8.33 9.02
CA ARG A 164 13.64 -9.41 8.25
C ARG A 164 14.07 -10.79 8.75
N THR A 165 13.46 -11.83 8.19
CA THR A 165 13.90 -13.21 8.35
C THR A 165 13.94 -13.89 6.98
N THR A 166 14.82 -14.87 6.80
CA THR A 166 14.88 -15.66 5.56
C THR A 166 13.89 -16.81 5.55
N SER A 167 13.33 -17.22 6.68
CA SER A 167 12.31 -18.28 6.73
C SER A 167 11.35 -18.07 7.89
N TYR A 168 10.11 -18.49 7.75
CA TYR A 168 9.17 -18.52 8.87
C TYR A 168 8.21 -19.69 8.73
N SER A 169 7.67 -20.10 9.88
CA SER A 169 6.73 -21.21 9.99
C SER A 169 5.44 -20.74 10.63
N LEU A 170 4.40 -21.53 10.46
CA LEU A 170 3.13 -21.36 11.14
C LEU A 170 2.66 -22.74 11.63
N PRO A 171 1.86 -22.81 12.71
CA PRO A 171 1.09 -24.01 13.03
C PRO A 171 0.36 -24.52 11.79
N THR A 172 0.37 -25.83 11.57
CA THR A 172 -0.11 -26.47 10.33
C THR A 172 -1.52 -26.00 9.96
N ILE A 173 -2.41 -25.90 10.96
CA ILE A 173 -3.79 -25.43 10.78
C ILE A 173 -3.89 -24.00 10.19
N LEU A 174 -2.92 -23.12 10.45
CA LEU A 174 -2.96 -21.74 9.96
C LEU A 174 -2.57 -21.61 8.49
N HIS A 175 -1.96 -22.62 7.87
CA HIS A 175 -1.59 -22.57 6.45
C HIS A 175 -2.79 -22.42 5.53
N ASP A 176 -3.94 -22.96 5.96
CA ASP A 176 -5.21 -22.86 5.25
C ASP A 176 -5.92 -21.51 5.47
N HIS A 177 -5.55 -20.77 6.51
CA HIS A 177 -6.23 -19.52 6.90
C HIS A 177 -5.40 -18.27 6.58
N ILE A 178 -4.08 -18.37 6.58
CA ILE A 178 -3.16 -17.24 6.38
C ILE A 178 -2.48 -17.39 5.01
N GLY A 179 -2.59 -16.35 4.19
CA GLY A 179 -1.88 -16.24 2.91
C GLY A 179 -0.45 -15.76 3.12
N VAL A 180 -0.28 -14.61 3.77
CA VAL A 180 1.03 -13.98 3.99
C VAL A 180 1.13 -13.33 5.37
N VAL A 181 2.34 -13.36 5.94
CA VAL A 181 2.72 -12.59 7.12
C VAL A 181 3.88 -11.68 6.74
N SER A 182 3.82 -10.39 7.07
CA SER A 182 4.83 -9.39 6.75
C SER A 182 5.03 -8.44 7.93
N PRO A 183 6.23 -7.92 8.22
CA PRO A 183 7.50 -8.18 7.53
C PRO A 183 8.08 -9.55 7.89
N THR A 184 8.36 -10.39 6.89
CA THR A 184 9.06 -11.68 7.08
C THR A 184 10.16 -11.84 6.04
N THR A 185 9.85 -12.47 4.92
CA THR A 185 10.76 -12.93 3.86
C THR A 185 10.71 -12.06 2.61
N TYR A 186 9.96 -10.95 2.66
CA TYR A 186 9.96 -9.97 1.57
C TYR A 186 11.10 -8.97 1.78
N PHE A 187 12.15 -9.12 0.95
CA PHE A 187 13.31 -8.23 0.89
C PHE A 187 13.15 -7.33 -0.32
N SER A 188 12.67 -6.11 -0.10
CA SER A 188 12.66 -5.07 -1.12
C SER A 188 13.57 -3.96 -0.64
N THR A 189 14.34 -3.39 -1.56
CA THR A 189 14.76 -2.01 -1.39
C THR A 189 13.56 -1.17 -1.77
N MET A 190 13.12 -0.28 -0.91
CA MET A 190 12.01 0.63 -1.21
C MET A 190 12.55 1.86 -1.98
N ARG A 191 13.65 1.70 -2.74
CA ARG A 191 14.25 2.77 -3.53
C ARG A 191 13.22 3.34 -4.49
N SER A 192 13.07 4.66 -4.48
CA SER A 192 12.30 5.36 -5.50
C SER A 192 12.78 4.95 -6.89
N MET A 193 11.82 4.69 -7.79
CA MET A 193 12.12 4.57 -9.20
C MET A 193 12.73 5.91 -9.62
N ARG A 194 13.94 5.86 -10.19
CA ARG A 194 14.59 7.09 -10.69
C ARG A 194 13.65 7.76 -11.67
N THR A 195 13.31 9.03 -11.42
CA THR A 195 12.63 9.83 -12.43
C THR A 195 13.45 9.78 -13.72
N THR A 196 12.80 9.36 -14.81
CA THR A 196 13.39 9.44 -16.15
C THR A 196 13.21 10.84 -16.74
N SER A 197 12.43 11.70 -16.08
CA SER A 197 12.23 13.09 -16.45
C SER A 197 13.31 13.94 -15.76
N PHE A 198 14.07 14.71 -16.55
CA PHE A 198 15.07 15.62 -16.01
C PHE A 198 15.06 16.91 -16.80
N LEU A 199 15.24 18.03 -16.10
CA LEU A 199 15.37 19.33 -16.75
C LEU A 199 16.59 19.30 -17.67
N GLN A 200 16.37 19.75 -18.91
CA GLN A 200 17.42 19.86 -19.91
C GLN A 200 17.84 21.33 -20.01
N PRO A 201 18.85 21.79 -19.24
CA PRO A 201 19.17 23.21 -19.09
C PRO A 201 19.65 23.87 -20.39
N HIS A 202 20.08 23.06 -21.36
CA HIS A 202 20.53 23.54 -22.67
C HIS A 202 19.38 23.76 -23.67
N ILE A 203 18.17 23.28 -23.36
CA ILE A 203 16.99 23.52 -24.19
C ILE A 203 16.31 24.80 -23.70
N LYS A 204 16.15 25.75 -24.63
CA LYS A 204 15.39 26.98 -24.34
C LYS A 204 13.92 26.60 -24.09
N PRO A 205 13.31 27.02 -22.96
CA PRO A 205 11.90 26.80 -22.72
C PRO A 205 11.04 27.39 -23.83
N LEU A 206 9.96 26.69 -24.19
CA LEU A 206 8.97 27.20 -25.12
C LEU A 206 8.14 28.30 -24.46
N ASP A 207 7.95 29.43 -25.16
CA ASP A 207 7.20 30.56 -24.63
C ASP A 207 5.69 30.28 -24.59
N ASN A 208 5.14 29.70 -25.67
CA ASN A 208 3.74 29.25 -25.83
C ASN A 208 3.61 28.31 -27.03
N ASP A 209 2.44 27.69 -27.22
CA ASP A 209 2.13 26.86 -28.40
C ASP A 209 0.97 27.42 -29.26
N ILE A 210 0.75 28.75 -29.23
CA ILE A 210 -0.38 29.40 -29.90
C ILE A 210 -0.46 29.07 -31.39
N ASP A 211 0.69 29.07 -32.09
CA ASP A 211 0.73 28.72 -33.53
C ASP A 211 0.33 27.27 -33.79
N THR A 212 0.65 26.36 -32.88
CA THR A 212 0.24 24.96 -32.94
C THR A 212 -1.26 24.86 -32.64
N ALA A 213 -1.71 25.45 -31.54
CA ALA A 213 -3.11 25.44 -31.12
C ALA A 213 -4.06 26.07 -32.15
N ALA A 214 -3.67 27.18 -32.80
CA ALA A 214 -4.44 27.84 -33.85
C ALA A 214 -4.68 26.95 -35.07
N LYS A 215 -3.79 25.99 -35.34
CA LYS A 215 -3.96 25.00 -36.41
C LYS A 215 -4.93 23.87 -36.03
N LEU A 216 -5.39 23.80 -34.78
CA LEU A 216 -6.22 22.71 -34.26
C LEU A 216 -7.70 23.07 -34.11
N VAL A 217 -8.12 24.23 -34.61
CA VAL A 217 -9.45 24.82 -34.34
C VAL A 217 -10.55 24.29 -35.27
N ASP A 218 -10.20 23.72 -36.43
CA ASP A 218 -11.18 23.26 -37.42
C ASP A 218 -11.31 21.71 -37.49
N PRO A 219 -12.53 21.14 -37.60
CA PRO A 219 -12.76 19.70 -37.71
C PRO A 219 -12.10 18.98 -38.89
N GLY A 220 -11.54 19.73 -39.85
CA GLY A 220 -10.78 19.22 -40.99
C GLY A 220 -9.28 19.53 -40.95
N SER A 221 -8.75 20.07 -39.83
CA SER A 221 -7.38 20.58 -39.77
C SER A 221 -6.30 19.52 -39.57
N LEU A 222 -6.66 18.28 -39.25
CA LEU A 222 -5.72 17.17 -39.09
C LEU A 222 -5.61 16.32 -40.37
N ALA A 223 -5.01 16.89 -41.42
CA ALA A 223 -4.32 16.06 -42.41
C ALA A 223 -2.94 15.62 -41.88
N THR A 224 -2.28 16.44 -41.05
CA THR A 224 -0.91 16.19 -40.57
C THR A 224 -0.66 16.84 -39.20
N VAL A 225 -0.04 16.10 -38.28
CA VAL A 225 0.46 16.62 -36.99
C VAL A 225 1.60 17.62 -37.25
N PRO A 226 1.65 18.78 -36.56
CA PRO A 226 2.73 19.75 -36.73
C PRO A 226 4.12 19.14 -36.47
N SER A 227 5.10 19.42 -37.34
CA SER A 227 6.45 18.86 -37.24
C SER A 227 7.19 19.27 -35.95
N SER A 228 6.81 20.39 -35.34
CA SER A 228 7.34 20.80 -34.02
C SER A 228 7.05 19.79 -32.92
N CYS A 229 6.00 18.99 -33.05
CA CYS A 229 5.62 17.97 -32.08
C CYS A 229 6.59 16.78 -32.05
N SER A 230 7.53 16.65 -33.00
CA SER A 230 8.58 15.63 -32.92
C SER A 230 9.73 16.00 -31.99
N THR A 231 9.86 17.27 -31.61
CA THR A 231 10.97 17.78 -30.78
C THR A 231 10.51 18.34 -29.45
N THR A 232 9.28 18.89 -29.39
CA THR A 232 8.72 19.46 -28.17
C THR A 232 7.27 19.05 -28.07
N ILE A 233 6.96 18.30 -27.02
CA ILE A 233 5.60 17.87 -26.72
C ILE A 233 4.95 18.97 -25.88
N THR A 234 3.75 19.39 -26.28
CA THR A 234 2.87 20.33 -25.58
C THR A 234 1.45 19.77 -25.54
N PRO A 235 0.52 20.33 -24.76
CA PRO A 235 -0.88 19.95 -24.80
C PRO A 235 -1.49 19.99 -26.20
N ALA A 236 -1.23 21.04 -27.00
CA ALA A 236 -1.71 21.10 -28.38
C ALA A 236 -1.15 19.95 -29.23
N CYS A 237 0.14 19.61 -29.08
CA CYS A 237 0.75 18.48 -29.78
C CYS A 237 0.10 17.14 -29.41
N LEU A 238 -0.13 16.87 -28.13
CA LEU A 238 -0.79 15.64 -27.69
C LEU A 238 -2.24 15.56 -28.21
N ARG A 239 -2.99 16.67 -28.17
CA ARG A 239 -4.35 16.71 -28.73
C ARG A 239 -4.36 16.49 -30.25
N ALA A 240 -3.36 16.98 -30.97
CA ALA A 240 -3.19 16.72 -32.39
C ALA A 240 -2.83 15.26 -32.67
N LEU A 241 -1.83 14.72 -31.97
CA LEU A 241 -1.34 13.34 -32.11
C LEU A 241 -2.44 12.30 -31.84
N TYR A 242 -3.27 12.55 -30.83
CA TYR A 242 -4.37 11.67 -30.44
C TYR A 242 -5.73 12.07 -31.03
N ASN A 243 -5.77 13.02 -31.97
CA ASN A 243 -6.97 13.45 -32.67
C ASN A 243 -8.14 13.84 -31.73
N SER A 244 -7.84 14.56 -30.63
CA SER A 244 -8.79 14.97 -29.61
C SER A 244 -9.09 16.47 -29.62
N THR A 245 -8.71 17.17 -30.68
CA THR A 245 -8.86 18.63 -30.82
C THR A 245 -10.32 19.07 -30.83
N THR A 246 -11.20 18.28 -31.42
CA THR A 246 -12.65 18.51 -31.52
C THR A 246 -13.46 17.80 -30.44
N TYR A 247 -12.81 17.02 -29.57
CA TYR A 247 -13.50 16.30 -28.52
C TYR A 247 -14.01 17.29 -27.45
N VAL A 248 -15.30 17.20 -27.16
CA VAL A 248 -15.95 17.96 -26.09
C VAL A 248 -16.27 17.00 -24.95
N PRO A 249 -15.66 17.17 -23.76
CA PRO A 249 -15.97 16.35 -22.60
C PRO A 249 -17.46 16.41 -22.22
N LYS A 250 -18.10 15.25 -22.03
CA LYS A 250 -19.56 15.16 -21.81
C LYS A 250 -19.98 15.03 -20.34
N ALA A 251 -19.20 14.33 -19.54
CA ALA A 251 -19.57 13.94 -18.17
C ALA A 251 -18.70 14.65 -17.12
N THR A 252 -18.41 15.94 -17.32
CA THR A 252 -17.46 16.71 -16.48
C THR A 252 -17.95 16.94 -15.04
N ALA A 253 -19.25 16.79 -14.80
CA ALA A 253 -19.83 16.79 -13.45
C ALA A 253 -19.72 15.44 -12.71
N THR A 254 -19.35 14.37 -13.42
CA THR A 254 -19.35 12.99 -12.90
C THR A 254 -17.95 12.39 -12.91
N ASN A 255 -17.24 12.54 -14.03
CA ASN A 255 -15.92 11.99 -14.22
C ASN A 255 -14.90 12.78 -13.41
N LYS A 256 -13.95 12.08 -12.82
CA LYS A 256 -12.78 12.65 -12.16
C LYS A 256 -11.55 11.85 -12.53
N LEU A 257 -10.41 12.52 -12.62
CA LEU A 257 -9.10 11.89 -12.83
C LEU A 257 -8.28 12.00 -11.53
N GLY A 258 -7.81 10.88 -11.02
CA GLY A 258 -6.84 10.85 -9.92
C GLY A 258 -5.42 10.81 -10.47
N ILE A 259 -4.51 11.56 -9.85
CA ILE A 259 -3.09 11.58 -10.14
C ILE A 259 -2.37 11.18 -8.86
N ALA A 260 -1.57 10.12 -8.88
CA ALA A 260 -0.91 9.64 -7.67
C ALA A 260 0.53 10.16 -7.57
N GLY A 261 0.79 10.97 -6.53
CA GLY A 261 2.11 11.54 -6.25
C GLY A 261 2.80 10.82 -5.09
N TYR A 262 4.06 10.43 -5.30
CA TYR A 262 4.85 9.64 -4.35
C TYR A 262 6.20 10.25 -3.98
N LEU A 263 6.62 11.34 -4.63
CA LEU A 263 7.99 11.86 -4.58
C LEU A 263 8.21 12.98 -3.54
N GLU A 264 7.30 13.16 -2.58
CA GLU A 264 7.26 14.35 -1.71
C GLU A 264 7.30 15.68 -2.50
N GLU A 265 6.83 15.63 -3.74
CA GLU A 265 6.74 16.76 -4.66
C GLU A 265 5.31 17.30 -4.68
N PHE A 266 5.19 18.63 -4.80
CA PHE A 266 3.89 19.30 -4.71
C PHE A 266 3.54 20.02 -6.00
N ALA A 267 2.36 19.69 -6.53
CA ALA A 267 1.78 20.40 -7.66
C ALA A 267 1.34 21.80 -7.23
N ASN A 268 1.63 22.80 -8.07
CA ASN A 268 1.45 24.20 -7.72
C ASN A 268 0.33 24.87 -8.52
N ASN A 269 -0.55 25.57 -7.81
CA ASN A 269 -1.67 26.26 -8.43
C ASN A 269 -1.24 27.48 -9.27
N ALA A 270 -0.24 28.25 -8.84
CA ALA A 270 0.23 29.42 -9.56
C ALA A 270 1.02 29.03 -10.82
N ASP A 271 1.83 27.97 -10.74
CA ASP A 271 2.53 27.43 -11.91
C ASP A 271 1.53 26.85 -12.92
N LEU A 272 0.48 26.16 -12.46
CA LEU A 272 -0.59 25.69 -13.33
C LEU A 272 -1.27 26.85 -14.08
N GLN A 273 -1.55 27.98 -13.41
CA GLN A 273 -2.09 29.15 -14.11
C GLN A 273 -1.10 29.73 -15.13
N THR A 274 0.20 29.69 -14.83
CA THR A 274 1.24 30.12 -15.76
C THR A 274 1.29 29.19 -16.97
N PHE A 275 1.16 27.88 -16.75
CA PHE A 275 1.06 26.87 -17.80
C PHE A 275 -0.18 27.07 -18.68
N PHE A 276 -1.36 27.26 -18.09
CA PHE A 276 -2.60 27.50 -18.84
C PHE A 276 -2.52 28.76 -19.71
N LYS A 277 -1.99 29.87 -19.19
CA LYS A 277 -1.79 31.10 -19.99
C LYS A 277 -0.91 30.86 -21.23
N LYS A 278 -0.01 29.88 -21.20
CA LYS A 278 0.91 29.56 -22.30
C LYS A 278 0.38 28.48 -23.25
N PHE A 279 -0.30 27.46 -22.73
CA PHE A 279 -0.55 26.21 -23.45
C PHE A 279 -2.02 25.74 -23.49
N ARG A 280 -2.88 26.33 -22.65
CA ARG A 280 -4.33 26.00 -22.55
C ARG A 280 -5.11 27.22 -22.07
N THR A 281 -5.17 28.25 -22.90
CA THR A 281 -5.75 29.56 -22.51
C THR A 281 -7.24 29.47 -22.16
N ASP A 282 -7.94 28.48 -22.72
CA ASP A 282 -9.33 28.12 -22.42
C ASP A 282 -9.51 27.54 -21.01
N ALA A 283 -8.44 27.03 -20.39
CA ALA A 283 -8.43 26.45 -19.04
C ALA A 283 -8.03 27.45 -17.94
N VAL A 284 -7.68 28.70 -18.29
CA VAL A 284 -7.29 29.73 -17.30
C VAL A 284 -8.40 29.93 -16.27
N GLY A 285 -8.03 29.88 -14.98
CA GLY A 285 -8.96 29.89 -13.85
C GLY A 285 -9.41 28.50 -13.39
N GLY A 286 -9.13 27.44 -14.16
CA GLY A 286 -9.27 26.05 -13.71
C GLY A 286 -8.27 25.70 -12.60
N THR A 287 -8.55 24.64 -11.84
CA THR A 287 -7.72 24.18 -10.72
C THR A 287 -7.98 22.69 -10.46
N PHE A 288 -7.15 22.10 -9.61
CA PHE A 288 -7.22 20.72 -9.17
C PHE A 288 -7.40 20.64 -7.65
N GLN A 289 -7.84 19.50 -7.15
CA GLN A 289 -7.91 19.22 -5.71
C GLN A 289 -6.65 18.49 -5.25
N THR A 290 -6.10 18.84 -4.08
CA THR A 290 -5.06 18.03 -3.42
C THR A 290 -5.66 17.22 -2.27
N VAL A 291 -5.35 15.93 -2.22
CA VAL A 291 -5.63 15.03 -1.10
C VAL A 291 -4.31 14.57 -0.52
N GLN A 292 -4.11 14.80 0.77
CA GLN A 292 -2.91 14.36 1.50
C GLN A 292 -3.16 12.96 2.07
N VAL A 293 -2.32 12.01 1.69
CA VAL A 293 -2.37 10.62 2.15
C VAL A 293 -1.15 10.34 3.00
N ASN A 294 -1.33 9.68 4.15
CA ASN A 294 -0.25 9.27 5.04
C ASN A 294 0.75 10.41 5.40
N GLY A 295 0.21 11.60 5.71
CA GLY A 295 1.02 12.77 6.06
C GLY A 295 1.72 13.46 4.88
N GLY A 296 1.33 13.15 3.63
CA GLY A 296 1.83 13.85 2.45
C GLY A 296 1.63 15.36 2.53
N GLY A 297 2.60 16.12 2.01
CA GLY A 297 2.61 17.58 2.06
C GLY A 297 1.82 18.26 0.94
N ASN A 298 1.81 19.59 0.94
CA ASN A 298 1.31 20.41 -0.16
C ASN A 298 1.95 21.81 -0.10
N ASP A 299 3.27 21.88 -0.11
CA ASP A 299 3.98 23.15 -0.04
C ASP A 299 3.91 23.89 -1.39
N GLN A 300 3.16 24.99 -1.43
CA GLN A 300 3.03 25.82 -2.63
C GLN A 300 4.20 26.81 -2.82
N THR A 301 5.17 26.80 -1.92
CA THR A 301 6.40 27.62 -2.02
C THR A 301 7.60 26.85 -2.54
N ASP A 302 7.56 25.52 -2.47
CA ASP A 302 8.60 24.61 -2.97
C ASP A 302 7.96 23.53 -3.86
N PRO A 303 7.58 23.88 -5.10
CA PRO A 303 6.89 22.95 -5.97
C PRO A 303 7.86 21.96 -6.63
N GLY A 304 7.37 20.74 -6.88
CA GLY A 304 8.15 19.70 -7.53
C GLY A 304 7.99 19.68 -9.04
N VAL A 305 9.02 19.22 -9.76
CA VAL A 305 9.03 19.13 -11.23
C VAL A 305 8.05 18.07 -11.73
N GLU A 306 8.08 16.87 -11.15
CA GLU A 306 7.22 15.74 -11.51
C GLU A 306 5.76 16.03 -11.16
N ALA A 307 5.51 16.49 -9.92
CA ALA A 307 4.15 16.80 -9.48
C ALA A 307 3.50 17.92 -10.33
N ASN A 308 4.27 18.93 -10.72
CA ASN A 308 3.82 19.94 -11.67
C ASN A 308 3.62 19.37 -13.07
N LEU A 309 4.55 18.54 -13.57
CA LEU A 309 4.46 17.91 -14.88
C LEU A 309 3.16 17.10 -15.00
N ASP A 310 2.91 16.22 -14.04
CA ASP A 310 1.73 15.35 -14.00
C ASP A 310 0.44 16.17 -14.04
N ILE A 311 0.31 17.16 -13.16
CA ILE A 311 -0.91 17.96 -13.07
C ILE A 311 -1.08 18.87 -14.29
N GLN A 312 -0.01 19.52 -14.76
CA GLN A 312 -0.09 20.42 -15.91
C GLN A 312 -0.47 19.68 -17.19
N TYR A 313 0.06 18.48 -17.42
CA TYR A 313 -0.31 17.68 -18.59
C TYR A 313 -1.63 16.96 -18.42
N ALA A 314 -1.95 16.45 -17.23
CA ALA A 314 -3.27 15.86 -16.95
C ALA A 314 -4.37 16.89 -17.21
N GLU A 315 -4.34 18.05 -16.55
CA GLU A 315 -5.27 19.16 -16.78
C GLU A 315 -5.21 19.64 -18.25
N GLY A 316 -3.98 19.67 -18.79
CA GLY A 316 -3.69 20.05 -20.16
C GLY A 316 -4.40 19.20 -21.22
N ILE A 317 -4.85 17.99 -20.88
CA ILE A 317 -5.57 17.09 -21.80
C ILE A 317 -6.99 16.78 -21.32
N SER A 318 -7.25 16.75 -20.01
CA SER A 318 -8.54 16.37 -19.42
C SER A 318 -9.51 17.53 -19.22
N PHE A 319 -9.05 18.78 -19.25
CA PHE A 319 -9.91 19.94 -18.96
C PHE A 319 -11.20 19.96 -19.81
N PRO A 320 -12.40 20.20 -19.21
CA PRO A 320 -12.62 20.65 -17.84
C PRO A 320 -13.02 19.53 -16.85
N THR A 321 -12.63 18.27 -17.11
CA THR A 321 -12.83 17.19 -16.13
C THR A 321 -11.99 17.46 -14.88
N PRO A 322 -12.57 17.43 -13.66
CA PRO A 322 -11.82 17.69 -12.43
C PRO A 322 -10.71 16.67 -12.18
N ASN A 323 -9.53 17.17 -11.82
CA ASN A 323 -8.40 16.34 -11.40
C ASN A 323 -8.20 16.41 -9.87
N ILE A 324 -7.71 15.30 -9.30
CA ILE A 324 -7.37 15.16 -7.88
C ILE A 324 -5.92 14.65 -7.79
N TYR A 325 -5.03 15.45 -7.22
CA TYR A 325 -3.67 15.05 -6.88
C TYR A 325 -3.64 14.39 -5.50
N TYR A 326 -3.21 13.13 -5.43
CA TYR A 326 -3.00 12.40 -4.18
C TYR A 326 -1.54 12.50 -3.77
N SER A 327 -1.24 13.48 -2.92
CA SER A 327 0.08 13.66 -2.32
C SER A 327 0.27 12.62 -1.22
N THR A 328 0.99 11.55 -1.52
CA THR A 328 1.21 10.45 -0.58
C THR A 328 2.56 10.62 0.09
N GLY A 329 2.53 10.83 1.40
CA GLY A 329 3.72 10.89 2.23
C GLY A 329 4.02 9.56 2.88
N GLY A 330 5.07 9.59 3.70
CA GLY A 330 5.51 8.45 4.47
C GLY A 330 6.67 7.73 3.81
N SER A 331 7.49 7.16 4.66
CA SER A 331 8.63 6.36 4.30
C SER A 331 9.01 5.48 5.49
N PRO A 332 9.43 4.22 5.30
CA PRO A 332 10.03 3.39 6.33
C PRO A 332 11.04 4.12 7.22
N PRO A 333 11.31 3.61 8.44
CA PRO A 333 12.34 4.15 9.32
C PRO A 333 13.65 4.32 8.55
N PHE A 334 14.15 5.55 8.52
CA PHE A 334 15.36 5.92 7.80
C PHE A 334 16.33 6.57 8.78
N THR A 335 17.56 6.04 8.82
CA THR A 335 18.65 6.63 9.59
C THR A 335 19.55 7.36 8.58
N PRO A 336 19.56 8.70 8.55
CA PRO A 336 20.35 9.45 7.57
C PRO A 336 21.84 9.22 7.76
N ASP A 337 22.61 9.22 6.66
CA ASP A 337 24.07 9.26 6.70
C ASP A 337 24.65 10.37 5.81
N SER A 338 25.98 10.50 5.82
CA SER A 338 26.70 11.59 5.14
C SER A 338 26.55 11.58 3.61
N GLU A 339 26.14 10.45 3.02
CA GLU A 339 25.99 10.28 1.58
C GLU A 339 24.50 10.26 1.17
N THR A 340 23.62 9.86 2.10
CA THR A 340 22.16 9.80 1.92
C THR A 340 21.44 10.46 3.09
N PRO A 341 21.21 11.78 3.02
CA PRO A 341 20.61 12.54 4.11
C PRO A 341 19.07 12.53 4.12
N THR A 342 18.41 12.03 3.06
CA THR A 342 16.95 12.10 2.86
C THR A 342 16.30 10.76 2.54
N ASN A 343 15.13 10.53 3.13
CA ASN A 343 14.30 9.34 2.95
C ASN A 343 13.48 9.46 1.66
N THR A 344 13.44 8.43 0.81
CA THR A 344 12.84 8.52 -0.54
C THR A 344 12.00 7.28 -0.90
N ASN A 345 11.38 6.65 0.09
CA ASN A 345 10.60 5.45 -0.14
C ASN A 345 9.22 5.79 -0.71
N GLU A 346 8.75 5.02 -1.70
CA GLU A 346 7.46 5.27 -2.34
C GLU A 346 6.30 4.58 -1.58
N PRO A 347 5.35 5.35 -0.99
CA PRO A 347 4.27 4.84 -0.16
C PRO A 347 3.10 4.26 -0.98
N TYR A 348 3.39 3.44 -2.01
CA TYR A 348 2.37 2.86 -2.89
C TYR A 348 1.29 2.09 -2.13
N LEU A 349 1.71 1.30 -1.15
CA LEU A 349 0.79 0.50 -0.37
C LEU A 349 -0.08 1.37 0.55
N ASP A 350 0.46 2.49 1.04
CA ASP A 350 -0.30 3.41 1.88
C ASP A 350 -1.34 4.17 1.04
N TRP A 351 -0.97 4.60 -0.17
CA TRP A 351 -1.93 5.12 -1.15
C TRP A 351 -2.99 4.09 -1.53
N LEU A 352 -2.61 2.86 -1.86
CA LEU A 352 -3.54 1.81 -2.26
C LEU A 352 -4.52 1.48 -1.13
N ASN A 353 -4.03 1.34 0.10
CA ASN A 353 -4.89 1.12 1.28
C ASN A 353 -5.83 2.31 1.51
N PHE A 354 -5.35 3.54 1.33
CA PHE A 354 -6.19 4.72 1.43
C PHE A 354 -7.32 4.70 0.40
N ILE A 355 -7.03 4.36 -0.86
CA ILE A 355 -8.02 4.24 -1.94
C ILE A 355 -9.01 3.10 -1.66
N LEU A 356 -8.53 1.94 -1.24
CA LEU A 356 -9.38 0.78 -0.89
C LEU A 356 -10.35 1.07 0.26
N ALA A 357 -10.02 2.03 1.13
CA ALA A 357 -10.90 2.48 2.20
C ALA A 357 -12.02 3.42 1.72
N GLN A 358 -11.91 4.01 0.52
CA GLN A 358 -12.90 4.96 0.02
C GLN A 358 -14.12 4.26 -0.59
N THR A 359 -15.31 4.80 -0.36
CA THR A 359 -16.55 4.34 -1.02
C THR A 359 -16.75 4.96 -2.40
N THR A 360 -16.07 6.07 -2.68
CA THR A 360 -16.09 6.76 -3.97
C THR A 360 -14.67 7.13 -4.39
N VAL A 361 -14.31 6.80 -5.62
CA VAL A 361 -12.98 7.04 -6.19
C VAL A 361 -13.11 7.67 -7.60
N PRO A 362 -12.09 8.39 -8.08
CA PRO A 362 -11.96 8.72 -9.50
C PRO A 362 -12.10 7.49 -10.40
N GLN A 363 -12.68 7.66 -11.58
CA GLN A 363 -12.87 6.56 -12.55
C GLN A 363 -11.57 6.19 -13.27
N THR A 364 -10.59 7.09 -13.27
CA THR A 364 -9.28 6.88 -13.86
C THR A 364 -8.23 7.38 -12.89
N PHE A 365 -7.16 6.60 -12.72
CA PHE A 365 -5.94 7.01 -12.04
C PHE A 365 -4.78 7.00 -13.03
N THR A 366 -3.86 7.94 -12.87
CA THR A 366 -2.58 7.98 -13.58
C THR A 366 -1.43 8.19 -12.61
#